data_AF-A0A2N3BKH7-F1
#
_entry.id   AF-A0A2N3BKH7-F1
#
_cell.length_a   1.000
_cell.length_b   1.000
_cell.length_c   1.000
_cell.angle_alpha   90.00
_cell.angle_beta   90.00
_cell.angle_gamma   90.00
#
_symmetry.space_group_name_H-M   'P 1'
#
loop_
_entity.id
_entity.type
_entity.pdbx_description
1 polymer ?
#
loop_
_entity_poly.entity_id
_entity_poly.type
_entity_poly.pdbx_seq_one_letter_code
_entity_poly.pdbx_strand_id
1 'polypeptide(L)'
;NGRPRRKTCATVANDLLRRIAREAQAMPGRPLVARASAEVVDWLERGNPYLVERLRQRVPAELRLVGESAFPRERIDVAAVQ
;
A
#
# COMPACT_ATOMS: atom_id res chain seq x y z
N ASN A 1 19.38 -14.02 -22.14
CA ASN A 1 18.36 -14.53 -21.19
C ASN A 1 17.92 -13.45 -20.20
N GLY A 2 17.24 -12.41 -20.68
CA GLY A 2 16.73 -11.32 -19.84
C GLY A 2 15.26 -11.54 -19.49
N ARG A 3 14.97 -12.40 -18.50
CA ARG A 3 13.61 -12.45 -17.94
C ARG A 3 13.37 -11.17 -17.15
N PRO A 4 12.26 -10.44 -17.35
CA PRO A 4 11.90 -9.33 -16.47
C PRO A 4 11.76 -9.88 -15.04
N ARG A 5 12.56 -9.38 -14.10
CA ARG A 5 12.43 -9.74 -12.68
C ARG A 5 11.10 -9.18 -12.19
N ARG A 6 10.08 -10.04 -12.05
CA ARG A 6 8.82 -9.68 -11.38
C ARG A 6 9.14 -9.18 -9.98
N LYS A 7 8.54 -8.05 -9.59
CA LYS A 7 8.72 -7.53 -8.23
C LYS A 7 8.19 -8.54 -7.21
N THR A 8 8.88 -8.67 -6.08
CA THR A 8 8.42 -9.50 -4.96
C THR A 8 7.31 -8.77 -4.21
N CYS A 9 6.50 -9.50 -3.42
CA CYS A 9 5.47 -8.89 -2.58
C CYS A 9 6.06 -7.87 -1.61
N ALA A 10 7.23 -8.15 -1.03
CA ALA A 10 7.93 -7.21 -0.16
C ALA A 10 8.31 -5.91 -0.91
N THR A 11 8.77 -6.00 -2.17
CA THR A 11 9.08 -4.81 -2.97
C THR A 11 7.82 -3.98 -3.25
N VAL A 12 6.74 -4.64 -3.68
CA VAL A 12 5.48 -3.93 -3.97
C VAL A 12 4.85 -3.36 -2.70
N ALA A 13 4.87 -4.09 -1.59
CA ALA A 13 4.40 -3.60 -0.30
C ALA A 13 5.13 -2.33 0.13
N ASN A 14 6.46 -2.29 -0.04
CA ASN A 14 7.23 -1.08 0.22
C ASN A 14 6.86 0.07 -0.73
N ASP A 15 6.66 -0.20 -2.01
CA ASP A 15 6.20 0.80 -2.99
C ASP A 15 4.81 1.37 -2.60
N LEU A 16 3.90 0.50 -2.13
CA LEU A 16 2.58 0.88 -1.64
C LEU A 16 2.68 1.80 -0.42
N LEU A 17 3.44 1.42 0.61
CA LEU A 17 3.63 2.24 1.81
C LEU A 17 4.21 3.62 1.48
N ARG A 18 5.16 3.68 0.54
CA ARG A 18 5.74 4.95 0.05
C ARG A 18 4.72 5.79 -0.69
N ARG A 19 3.86 5.17 -1.51
CA ARG A 19 2.78 5.88 -2.22
C ARG A 19 1.77 6.47 -1.24
N ILE A 20 1.36 5.70 -0.22
CA ILE A 20 0.47 6.19 0.84
C ILE A 20 1.08 7.38 1.57
N ALA A 21 2.34 7.29 1.96
CA ALA A 21 3.02 8.38 2.66
C ALA A 21 3.06 9.67 1.81
N ARG A 22 3.31 9.54 0.50
CA ARG A 22 3.31 10.70 -0.42
C ARG A 22 1.91 11.31 -0.53
N GLU A 23 0.87 10.50 -0.67
CA GLU A 23 -0.49 11.00 -0.83
C GLU A 23 -1.01 11.63 0.46
N ALA A 24 -0.66 11.07 1.61
CA ALA A 24 -0.93 11.65 2.91
C ALA A 24 -0.26 13.02 3.11
N GLN A 25 0.96 13.19 2.58
CA GLN A 25 1.66 14.47 2.61
C GLN A 25 1.04 15.48 1.64
N ALA A 26 0.60 15.04 0.47
CA ALA A 26 -0.06 15.90 -0.52
C ALA A 26 -1.46 16.35 -0.08
N MET A 27 -2.17 15.51 0.69
CA MET A 27 -3.53 15.75 1.16
C MET A 27 -3.64 15.50 2.68
N PRO A 28 -3.05 16.36 3.51
CA PRO A 28 -3.01 16.16 4.95
C PRO A 28 -4.42 16.13 5.55
N GLY A 29 -4.67 15.16 6.43
CA GLY A 29 -5.93 15.00 7.15
C GLY A 29 -7.08 14.37 6.36
N ARG A 30 -6.92 14.13 5.04
CA ARG A 30 -7.95 13.45 4.25
C ARG A 30 -7.84 11.93 4.40
N PRO A 31 -8.95 11.21 4.66
CA PRO A 31 -8.94 9.76 4.65
C PRO A 31 -8.39 9.21 3.33
N LEU A 32 -7.58 8.15 3.39
CA LEU A 32 -6.97 7.52 2.23
C LEU A 32 -7.46 6.08 2.09
N VAL A 33 -7.73 5.67 0.85
CA VAL A 33 -7.93 4.28 0.48
C VAL A 33 -6.78 3.84 -0.41
N ALA A 34 -6.09 2.79 0.04
CA ALA A 34 -5.00 2.16 -0.66
C ALA A 34 -5.41 0.75 -1.10
N ARG A 35 -5.46 0.54 -2.42
CA ARG A 35 -5.80 -0.73 -3.06
C ARG A 35 -4.54 -1.34 -3.67
N ALA A 36 -4.29 -2.60 -3.38
CA ALA A 36 -3.23 -3.39 -3.98
C ALA A 36 -3.72 -4.83 -4.18
N SER A 37 -2.91 -5.69 -4.79
CA SER A 37 -3.28 -7.10 -4.89
C SER A 37 -3.53 -7.71 -3.51
N ALA A 38 -4.48 -8.64 -3.43
CA ALA A 38 -4.80 -9.33 -2.17
C ALA A 38 -3.56 -9.95 -1.50
N GLU A 39 -2.64 -10.53 -2.28
CA GLU A 39 -1.36 -11.08 -1.81
C GLU A 39 -0.47 -10.04 -1.11
N VAL A 40 -0.43 -8.80 -1.63
CA VAL A 40 0.41 -7.72 -1.06
C VAL A 40 -0.20 -7.19 0.23
N VAL A 41 -1.53 -7.08 0.28
CA VAL A 41 -2.24 -6.66 1.49
C VAL A 41 -2.13 -7.73 2.57
N ASP A 42 -2.31 -9.01 2.22
CA ASP A 42 -2.14 -10.13 3.15
C ASP A 42 -0.71 -10.18 3.72
N TRP A 43 0.31 -9.95 2.88
CA TRP A 43 1.70 -9.87 3.32
C TRP A 43 1.96 -8.74 4.33
N LEU A 44 1.26 -7.61 4.19
CA LEU A 44 1.33 -6.47 5.12
C LEU A 44 0.57 -6.75 6.42
N GLU A 45 -0.67 -7.25 6.33
CA GLU A 45 -1.55 -7.42 7.49
C GLU A 45 -1.17 -8.62 8.34
N ARG A 46 -0.80 -9.75 7.73
CA ARG A 46 -0.45 -10.99 8.45
C ARG A 46 1.03 -11.15 8.71
N GLY A 47 1.86 -10.78 7.73
CA GLY A 47 3.30 -11.01 7.80
C GLY A 47 4.07 -9.87 8.48
N ASN A 48 3.65 -8.63 8.25
CA ASN A 48 4.44 -7.45 8.63
C ASN A 48 3.58 -6.29 9.19
N PRO A 49 2.68 -6.56 10.17
CA PRO A 49 1.72 -5.56 10.66
C PRO A 49 2.40 -4.29 11.22
N TYR A 50 3.59 -4.44 11.80
CA TYR A 50 4.39 -3.34 12.33
C TYR A 50 4.71 -2.24 11.29
N LEU A 51 4.77 -2.58 10.00
CA LEU A 51 4.99 -1.60 8.93
C LEU A 51 3.76 -0.70 8.72
N VAL A 52 2.57 -1.28 8.84
CA VAL A 52 1.29 -0.55 8.74
C VAL A 52 1.10 0.33 9.97
N GLU A 53 1.42 -0.18 11.16
CA GLU A 53 1.39 0.59 12.41
C GLU A 53 2.33 1.80 12.36
N ARG A 54 3.58 1.58 11.92
CA ARG A 54 4.55 2.67 11.74
C ARG A 54 4.09 3.70 10.71
N LEU A 55 3.40 3.28 9.65
CA LEU A 55 2.82 4.19 8.67
C LEU A 55 1.68 5.02 9.29
N ARG A 56 0.78 4.38 10.05
CA ARG A 56 -0.33 5.07 10.74
C ARG A 56 0.15 6.10 11.76
N GLN A 57 1.28 5.87 12.43
CA GLN A 57 1.88 6.88 13.30
C GLN A 57 2.35 8.14 12.55
N ARG A 58 2.67 8.03 11.25
CA ARG A 58 3.17 9.14 10.42
C ARG A 58 2.08 9.79 9.57
N VAL A 59 0.98 9.08 9.34
CA VAL A 59 -0.17 9.53 8.55
C VAL A 59 -1.32 9.76 9.54
N PRO A 60 -1.58 11.01 9.96
CA PRO A 60 -2.63 11.31 10.94
C PRO A 60 -4.06 11.14 10.38
N ALA A 61 -4.20 10.78 9.11
CA ALA A 61 -5.47 10.53 8.46
C ALA A 61 -5.87 9.05 8.53
N GLU A 62 -7.17 8.79 8.46
CA GLU A 62 -7.69 7.42 8.37
C GLU A 62 -7.13 6.72 7.12
N LEU A 63 -6.55 5.53 7.29
CA LEU A 63 -5.99 4.72 6.22
C LEU A 63 -6.69 3.37 6.14
N ARG A 64 -7.35 3.13 5.00
CA ARG A 64 -7.94 1.83 4.66
C ARG A 64 -7.11 1.11 3.61
N LEU A 65 -6.63 -0.09 3.95
CA LEU A 65 -6.01 -1.03 3.00
C LEU A 65 -7.09 -1.96 2.44
N VAL A 66 -7.07 -2.19 1.13
CA VAL A 66 -8.02 -3.06 0.44
C VAL A 66 -7.25 -4.01 -0.47
N GLY A 67 -7.37 -5.31 -0.20
CA GLY A 67 -6.85 -6.37 -1.05
C GLY A 67 -7.78 -6.62 -2.23
N GLU A 68 -7.37 -6.21 -3.43
CA GLU A 68 -8.14 -6.39 -4.66
C GLU A 68 -7.67 -7.66 -5.38
N SER A 69 -8.58 -8.61 -5.56
CA SER A 69 -8.25 -9.91 -6.19
C SER A 69 -8.01 -9.79 -7.70
N ALA A 70 -8.65 -8.81 -8.34
CA ALA A 70 -8.47 -8.53 -9.76
C ALA A 70 -7.18 -7.76 -10.06
N PHE A 71 -6.46 -7.26 -9.04
CA PHE A 71 -5.23 -6.50 -9.26
C PHE A 71 -4.04 -7.45 -9.46
N PRO A 72 -3.27 -7.30 -10.55
CA PRO A 72 -1.99 -7.97 -10.64
C PRO A 72 -1.07 -7.43 -9.54
N ARG A 73 -0.11 -8.25 -9.10
CA ARG A 73 0.79 -7.91 -7.97
C ARG A 73 1.38 -6.51 -8.03
N GLU A 74 1.77 -6.06 -9.21
CA GLU A 74 2.46 -4.77 -9.37
C GLU A 74 1.53 -3.56 -9.41
N ARG A 75 0.20 -3.77 -9.49
CA ARG A 75 -0.78 -2.70 -9.54
C ARG A 75 -1.07 -2.19 -8.13
N ILE A 76 -0.90 -0.89 -7.97
CA ILE A 76 -1.19 -0.13 -6.76
C ILE A 76 -2.08 1.05 -7.16
N ASP A 77 -3.11 1.31 -6.37
CA ASP A 77 -3.95 2.50 -6.45
C ASP A 77 -4.06 3.12 -5.05
N VAL A 78 -3.81 4.42 -4.95
CA VAL A 78 -3.92 5.16 -3.68
C VAL A 78 -4.65 6.45 -3.99
N ALA A 79 -5.77 6.67 -3.32
CA ALA A 79 -6.60 7.85 -3.51
C ALA A 79 -7.11 8.36 -2.16
N ALA A 80 -7.25 9.68 -2.05
CA ALA A 80 -8.01 10.28 -0.97
C ALA A 80 -9.51 10.03 -1.19
N VAL A 81 -10.22 9.73 -0.10
CA VAL A 81 -11.68 9.73 -0.07
C VAL A 81 -12.13 11.19 -0.16
N GLN A 82 -13.10 11.46 -1.04
CA GLN A 82 -13.70 12.78 -1.20
C GLN A 82 -14.57 13.15 -0.01
#